data_AF-A0A345IMH5-F1
#
_entry.id   AF-A0A345IMH5-F1
#
_cell.length_a   1.000
_cell.length_b   1.000
_cell.length_c   1.000
_cell.angle_alpha   90.00
_cell.angle_beta   90.00
_cell.angle_gamma   90.00
#
_symmetry.space_group_name_H-M   'P 1'
#
loop_
_entity.id
_entity.type
_entity.pdbx_description
1 polymer ?
#
loop_
_entity_poly.entity_id
_entity_poly.type
_entity_poly.pdbx_seq_one_letter_code
_entity_poly.pdbx_strand_id
1 'polypeptide(L)'
;MRDADGVWATEERERLRRWVTQVALETMDGWYRTGQFEKCVSLAERLLPLDPLDEALHEFLIQATLETRGGAAAYQSYLNSAETFRREVDEVPLRLKALGEDLRKRPFN
;
A
#
# COMPACT_ATOMS: atom_id res chain seq x y z
N MET A 1 8.85 -36.25 10.83
CA MET A 1 7.61 -35.69 11.42
C MET A 1 7.73 -34.21 11.79
N ARG A 2 8.93 -33.69 12.12
CA ARG A 2 9.17 -32.25 12.42
C ARG A 2 9.04 -31.29 11.22
N ASP A 3 9.25 -31.76 10.00
CA ASP A 3 9.25 -30.89 8.81
C ASP A 3 7.84 -30.60 8.29
N ALA A 4 6.87 -31.49 8.55
CA ALA A 4 5.48 -31.32 8.11
C ALA A 4 4.79 -30.18 8.86
N ASP A 5 5.05 -30.03 10.17
CA ASP A 5 4.46 -28.99 11.00
C ASP A 5 4.99 -27.58 10.62
N GLY A 6 6.27 -27.48 10.23
CA GLY A 6 6.89 -26.22 9.82
C GLY A 6 6.47 -25.74 8.43
N VAL A 7 6.31 -26.68 7.49
CA VAL A 7 5.78 -26.39 6.15
C VAL A 7 4.31 -25.96 6.24
N TRP A 8 3.48 -26.71 6.98
CA TRP A 8 2.08 -26.35 7.18
C TRP A 8 1.91 -24.98 7.83
N ALA A 9 2.66 -24.68 8.90
CA ALA A 9 2.57 -23.38 9.57
C ALA A 9 2.96 -22.21 8.65
N THR A 10 3.91 -22.44 7.74
CA THR A 10 4.32 -21.44 6.75
C THR A 10 3.24 -21.23 5.69
N GLU A 11 2.72 -22.30 5.11
CA GLU A 11 1.65 -22.23 4.11
C GLU A 11 0.38 -21.57 4.66
N GLU A 12 0.00 -21.93 5.89
CA GLU A 12 -1.17 -21.36 6.56
C GLU A 12 -0.99 -19.87 6.84
N ARG A 13 0.20 -19.45 7.29
CA ARG A 13 0.52 -18.03 7.48
C ARG A 13 0.44 -17.25 6.17
N GLU A 14 1.01 -17.77 5.08
CA GLU A 14 0.94 -17.11 3.78
C GLU A 14 -0.48 -17.06 3.24
N ARG A 15 -1.28 -18.10 3.49
CA ARG A 15 -2.72 -18.10 3.14
C ARG A 15 -3.48 -17.02 3.90
N LEU A 16 -3.31 -16.93 5.21
CA LEU A 16 -3.95 -15.93 6.05
C LEU A 16 -3.52 -14.52 5.64
N ARG A 17 -2.23 -14.31 5.36
CA ARG A 17 -1.70 -13.03 4.87
C ARG A 17 -2.41 -12.58 3.60
N ARG A 18 -2.49 -13.45 2.58
CA ARG A 18 -3.20 -13.13 1.33
C ARG A 18 -4.68 -12.80 1.56
N TRP A 19 -5.36 -13.57 2.41
CA TRP A 19 -6.76 -13.32 2.71
C TRP A 19 -6.99 -12.00 3.44
N VAL A 20 -6.16 -11.69 4.44
CA VAL A 20 -6.20 -10.42 5.17
C VAL A 20 -5.98 -9.24 4.23
N THR A 21 -4.97 -9.32 3.34
CA THR A 21 -4.71 -8.28 2.35
C THR A 21 -5.90 -8.10 1.41
N GLN A 22 -6.48 -9.19 0.88
CA GLN A 22 -7.64 -9.11 0.00
C GLN A 22 -8.83 -8.41 0.69
N VAL A 23 -9.22 -8.86 1.88
CA VAL A 23 -10.35 -8.29 2.62
C VAL A 23 -10.09 -6.82 2.96
N ALA A 24 -8.85 -6.48 3.30
CA ALA A 24 -8.45 -5.10 3.55
C ALA A 24 -8.61 -4.23 2.31
N LEU A 25 -8.14 -4.67 1.14
CA LEU A 25 -8.25 -3.93 -0.12
C LEU A 25 -9.72 -3.71 -0.52
N GLU A 26 -10.57 -4.72 -0.40
CA GLU A 26 -12.02 -4.59 -0.64
C GLU A 26 -12.66 -3.58 0.34
N THR A 27 -12.26 -3.61 1.61
CA THR A 27 -12.72 -2.66 2.63
C THR A 27 -12.27 -1.23 2.33
N MET A 28 -11.01 -1.07 1.92
CA MET A 28 -10.40 0.22 1.59
C MET A 28 -11.03 0.83 0.34
N ASP A 29 -11.36 0.04 -0.67
CA ASP A 29 -12.11 0.50 -1.85
C ASP A 29 -13.49 1.06 -1.46
N GLY A 30 -14.21 0.36 -0.57
CA GLY A 30 -15.49 0.84 -0.02
C GLY A 30 -15.37 2.16 0.76
N TRP A 31 -14.34 2.28 1.59
CA TRP A 31 -14.05 3.53 2.33
C TRP A 31 -13.65 4.67 1.41
N TYR A 32 -12.79 4.39 0.42
CA TYR A 32 -12.32 5.39 -0.52
C TYR A 32 -13.48 5.98 -1.32
N ARG A 33 -14.38 5.13 -1.84
CA ARG A 33 -15.59 5.57 -2.56
C ARG A 33 -16.56 6.39 -1.72
N THR A 34 -16.52 6.23 -0.39
CA THR A 34 -17.38 6.96 0.55
C THR A 34 -16.65 8.13 1.22
N GLY A 35 -15.46 8.50 0.74
CA GLY A 35 -14.69 9.65 1.26
C GLY A 35 -14.05 9.43 2.63
N GLN A 36 -13.98 8.18 3.10
CA GLN A 36 -13.38 7.84 4.39
C GLN A 36 -11.86 7.64 4.27
N PHE A 37 -11.18 8.64 3.71
CA PHE A 37 -9.78 8.55 3.30
C PHE A 37 -8.81 8.31 4.46
N GLU A 38 -9.05 8.90 5.64
CA GLU A 38 -8.25 8.72 6.84
C GLU A 38 -8.24 7.26 7.31
N LYS A 39 -9.34 6.53 7.09
CA LYS A 39 -9.40 5.10 7.38
C LYS A 39 -8.53 4.31 6.41
N CYS A 40 -8.50 4.71 5.14
CA CYS A 40 -7.60 4.11 4.14
C CYS A 40 -6.13 4.35 4.50
N VAL A 41 -5.76 5.58 4.87
CA VAL A 41 -4.38 5.90 5.32
C VAL A 41 -4.01 5.02 6.52
N SER A 42 -4.85 4.99 7.56
CA SER A 42 -4.56 4.24 8.78
C SER A 42 -4.44 2.74 8.54
N LEU A 43 -5.29 2.16 7.69
CA LEU A 43 -5.21 0.73 7.39
C LEU A 43 -4.00 0.39 6.53
N ALA A 44 -3.68 1.20 5.51
CA ALA A 44 -2.50 1.00 4.68
C ALA A 44 -1.21 1.05 5.52
N GLU A 45 -1.05 2.06 6.38
CA GLU A 45 0.12 2.20 7.28
C GLU A 45 0.29 0.99 8.21
N ARG A 46 -0.80 0.31 8.58
CA ARG A 46 -0.76 -0.91 9.41
C ARG A 46 -0.44 -2.18 8.63
N LEU A 47 -0.79 -2.25 7.35
CA LEU A 47 -0.62 -3.44 6.52
C LEU A 47 0.70 -3.46 5.75
N LEU A 48 1.23 -2.30 5.37
CA LEU A 48 2.52 -2.20 4.67
C LEU A 48 3.69 -2.87 5.42
N PRO A 49 3.80 -2.83 6.77
CA PRO A 49 4.81 -3.61 7.48
C PRO A 49 4.67 -5.13 7.31
N LEU A 50 3.49 -5.64 6.96
CA LEU A 50 3.21 -7.06 6.74
C LEU A 50 3.40 -7.46 5.27
N ASP A 51 3.12 -6.54 4.36
CA ASP A 51 3.36 -6.68 2.92
C ASP A 51 3.94 -5.40 2.30
N PRO A 52 5.26 -5.17 2.42
CA PRO A 52 5.89 -3.95 1.95
C PRO A 52 5.90 -3.78 0.43
N LEU A 53 5.52 -4.82 -0.32
CA LEU A 53 5.52 -4.84 -1.79
C LEU A 53 4.12 -4.96 -2.37
N ASP A 54 3.08 -4.77 -1.55
CA ASP A 54 1.72 -4.67 -2.06
C ASP A 54 1.50 -3.30 -2.71
N GLU A 55 1.52 -3.29 -4.04
CA GLU A 55 1.34 -2.09 -4.86
C GLU A 55 0.02 -1.37 -4.57
N ALA A 56 -1.05 -2.10 -4.29
CA ALA A 56 -2.38 -1.53 -4.07
C ALA A 56 -2.46 -0.80 -2.72
N LEU A 57 -1.83 -1.32 -1.67
CA LEU A 57 -1.71 -0.62 -0.38
C LEU A 57 -0.96 0.70 -0.52
N HIS A 58 0.12 0.72 -1.29
CA HIS A 58 0.86 1.94 -1.59
C HIS A 58 0.02 2.94 -2.41
N GLU A 59 -0.72 2.47 -3.42
CA GLU A 59 -1.62 3.31 -4.20
C GLU A 59 -2.68 3.98 -3.31
N PHE A 60 -3.37 3.20 -2.47
CA PHE A 60 -4.36 3.73 -1.54
C PHE A 60 -3.75 4.73 -0.56
N LEU A 61 -2.56 4.44 -0.02
CA LEU A 61 -1.88 5.35 0.89
C LEU A 61 -1.61 6.69 0.21
N ILE A 62 -1.05 6.69 -1.00
CA ILE A 62 -0.71 7.91 -1.74
C ILE A 62 -1.97 8.72 -2.08
N GLN A 63 -2.98 8.06 -2.64
CA GLN A 63 -4.22 8.71 -3.05
C GLN A 63 -5.02 9.22 -1.86
N ALA A 64 -5.17 8.44 -0.79
CA ALA A 64 -5.86 8.90 0.41
C ALA A 64 -5.08 10.00 1.14
N THR A 65 -3.74 9.97 1.10
CA THR A 65 -2.92 11.08 1.62
C THR A 65 -3.15 12.36 0.82
N LEU A 66 -3.33 12.26 -0.50
CA LEU A 66 -3.64 13.43 -1.34
C LEU A 66 -4.94 14.10 -0.91
N GLU A 67 -5.98 13.31 -0.66
CA GLU A 67 -7.30 13.82 -0.26
C GLU A 67 -7.31 14.41 1.16
N THR A 68 -6.47 13.90 2.07
CA THR A 68 -6.52 14.24 3.51
C THR A 68 -5.46 15.25 3.94
N ARG A 69 -4.28 15.20 3.33
CA ARG A 69 -3.09 15.97 3.73
C ARG A 69 -2.50 16.80 2.58
N GLY A 70 -3.10 16.73 1.39
CA GLY A 70 -2.72 17.52 0.23
C GLY A 70 -1.53 16.97 -0.56
N GLY A 71 -1.19 17.68 -1.64
CA GLY A 71 -0.24 17.21 -2.64
C GLY A 71 1.17 16.95 -2.11
N ALA A 72 1.69 17.82 -1.24
CA ALA A 72 3.07 17.71 -0.75
C ALA A 72 3.24 16.43 0.10
N ALA A 73 2.27 16.14 0.97
CA ALA A 73 2.25 14.91 1.76
C ALA A 73 2.09 13.67 0.88
N ALA A 74 1.24 13.72 -0.14
CA ALA A 74 1.07 12.61 -1.08
C ALA A 74 2.35 12.34 -1.88
N TYR A 75 3.05 13.40 -2.31
CA TYR A 75 4.32 13.26 -3.02
C TYR A 75 5.41 12.66 -2.12
N GLN A 76 5.48 13.06 -0.85
CA GLN A 76 6.38 12.42 0.12
C GLN A 76 6.03 10.94 0.32
N SER A 77 4.74 10.62 0.39
CA SER A 77 4.27 9.23 0.49
C SER A 77 4.67 8.40 -0.73
N TYR A 78 4.57 8.98 -1.93
CA TYR A 78 5.09 8.37 -3.17
C TYR A 78 6.60 8.12 -3.09
N LEU A 79 7.40 9.10 -2.66
CA LEU A 79 8.85 8.93 -2.55
C LEU A 79 9.23 7.78 -1.61
N ASN A 80 8.56 7.69 -0.45
CA ASN A 80 8.78 6.61 0.51
C ASN A 80 8.38 5.23 -0.07
N SER A 81 7.27 5.19 -0.81
CA SER A 81 6.81 3.97 -1.49
C SER A 81 7.80 3.54 -2.56
N ALA A 82 8.22 4.45 -3.44
CA ALA A 82 9.21 4.19 -4.47
C ALA A 82 10.55 3.72 -3.89
N GLU A 83 10.97 4.27 -2.75
CA GLU A 83 12.19 3.84 -2.07
C GLU A 83 12.09 2.42 -1.52
N THR A 84 10.93 2.04 -0.98
CA THR A 84 10.68 0.67 -0.51
C THR A 84 10.85 -0.32 -1.66
N PHE A 85 10.20 -0.07 -2.79
CA PHE A 85 10.30 -0.91 -3.98
C PHE A 85 11.72 -0.96 -4.58
N ARG A 86 12.43 0.18 -4.66
CA ARG A 86 13.82 0.19 -5.11
C ARG A 86 14.72 -0.66 -4.21
N ARG A 87 14.56 -0.56 -2.89
CA ARG A 87 15.39 -1.30 -1.94
C ARG A 87 15.18 -2.80 -2.02
N GLU A 88 13.93 -3.24 -2.13
CA GLU A 88 13.60 -4.67 -2.02
C GLU A 88 13.67 -5.40 -3.37
N VAL A 89 13.34 -4.74 -4.49
CA VAL A 89 13.23 -5.39 -5.81
C VAL A 89 13.86 -4.60 -6.97
N ASP A 90 14.56 -3.49 -6.69
CA ASP A 90 15.24 -2.62 -7.68
C ASP A 90 14.33 -2.08 -8.81
N GLU A 91 13.02 -2.08 -8.59
CA GLU A 91 12.05 -1.60 -9.57
C GLU A 91 10.85 -0.93 -8.89
N VAL A 92 10.50 0.29 -9.34
CA VAL A 92 9.26 0.94 -8.94
C VAL A 92 8.12 0.52 -9.89
N PRO A 93 6.96 0.06 -9.37
CA PRO A 93 5.82 -0.31 -10.19
C PRO A 93 5.33 0.81 -11.10
N LEU A 94 4.85 0.45 -12.29
CA LEU A 94 4.40 1.41 -13.31
C LEU A 94 3.26 2.30 -12.79
N ARG A 95 2.34 1.75 -11.98
CA ARG A 95 1.25 2.53 -11.40
C ARG A 95 1.76 3.61 -10.47
N LEU A 96 2.72 3.27 -9.61
CA LEU A 96 3.31 4.23 -8.67
C LEU A 96 4.15 5.29 -9.40
N LYS A 97 4.88 4.91 -10.46
CA LYS A 97 5.58 5.87 -11.34
C LYS A 97 4.59 6.89 -11.92
N ALA A 98 3.47 6.42 -12.48
CA ALA A 98 2.43 7.29 -13.04
C ALA A 98 1.83 8.24 -11.97
N LEU A 99 1.51 7.73 -10.78
CA LEU A 99 1.03 8.55 -9.67
C LEU A 99 2.05 9.63 -9.25
N GLY A 100 3.33 9.28 -9.17
CA GLY A 100 4.40 10.24 -8.87
C GLY A 100 4.52 11.35 -9.92
N GLU A 101 4.39 11.01 -11.21
CA GLU A 101 4.37 12.00 -12.28
C GLU A 101 3.17 12.94 -12.21
N ASP A 102 1.98 12.41 -11.90
CA ASP A 102 0.75 13.17 -11.77
C ASP A 102 0.80 14.13 -10.58
N LEU A 103 1.30 13.66 -9.44
CA LEU A 103 1.51 14.50 -8.25
C LEU A 103 2.48 15.65 -8.52
N ARG A 104 3.55 15.41 -9.27
CA ARG A 104 4.54 16.43 -9.62
C ARG A 104 3.97 17.52 -10.54
N LYS A 105 2.98 17.19 -11.39
CA LYS A 105 2.33 18.14 -12.31
C LYS A 105 1.29 19.02 -11.62
N ARG A 106 0.81 18.65 -10.43
CA ARG A 106 -0.18 19.42 -9.68
C ARG A 106 0.54 20.52 -8.87
N PRO A 107 0.20 21.81 -9.03
CA PRO A 107 0.74 22.84 -8.15
C PRO A 107 0.30 22.53 -6.71
N PHE A 108 1.27 22.44 -5.80
CA PHE A 108 1.01 22.35 -4.36
C PHE A 108 0.40 23.69 -3.95
N ASN A 109 -0.94 23.75 -3.95
CA ASN A 109 -1.70 24.91 -3.47
C ASN A 109 -1.85 24.83 -1.96
#